data_AF-A0A1F5CT32-F1
#
_entry.id   AF-A0A1F5CT32-F1
#
_cell.length_a   1.000
_cell.length_b   1.000
_cell.length_c   1.000
_cell.angle_alpha   90.00
_cell.angle_beta   90.00
_cell.angle_gamma   90.00
#
_symmetry.space_group_name_H-M   'P 1'
#
loop_
_entity.id
_entity.type
_entity.pdbx_description
1 polymer ?
#
loop_
_entity_poly.entity_id
_entity_poly.type
_entity_poly.pdbx_seq_one_letter_code
_entity_poly.pdbx_strand_id
1 'polypeptide(L)'
;MDEVKAGERRRGVELGEGEREAMALALMEGARAFLTDDEDAHRAGVSLGLEPWGVLHVILVSVRGRLMDKRQVRVALGKMLEGGFWLSPGIIHGFHEALDKL
;
A
#
# COMPACT_ATOMS: atom_id res chain seq x y z
N MET A 1 19.04 7.79 1.26
CA MET A 1 19.02 7.37 -0.17
C MET A 1 19.93 6.17 -0.45
N ASP A 2 21.14 6.12 0.14
CA ASP A 2 22.10 5.04 -0.13
C ASP A 2 21.64 3.65 0.32
N GLU A 3 20.91 3.56 1.44
CA GLU A 3 20.33 2.30 1.93
C GLU A 3 19.24 1.74 1.00
N VAL A 4 18.39 2.61 0.45
CA VAL A 4 17.35 2.23 -0.52
C VAL A 4 18.00 1.71 -1.80
N LYS A 5 18.99 2.44 -2.33
CA LYS A 5 19.76 2.02 -3.52
C LYS A 5 20.53 0.71 -3.30
N ALA A 6 21.02 0.46 -2.08
CA ALA A 6 21.63 -0.82 -1.73
C ALA A 6 20.60 -1.96 -1.64
N GLY A 7 19.38 -1.67 -1.20
CA GLY A 7 18.23 -2.59 -1.23
C GLY A 7 17.83 -2.99 -2.65
N GLU A 8 17.68 -2.02 -3.55
CA GLU A 8 17.37 -2.21 -4.97
C GLU A 8 18.35 -3.18 -5.66
N ARG A 9 19.65 -2.87 -5.56
CA ARG A 9 20.71 -3.68 -6.18
C ARG A 9 20.74 -5.12 -5.70
N ARG A 10 20.41 -5.37 -4.42
CA ARG A 10 20.36 -6.73 -3.87
C ARG A 10 19.21 -7.57 -4.42
N ARG A 11 18.16 -6.95 -4.97
CA ARG A 11 16.95 -7.65 -5.43
C ARG A 11 16.68 -7.56 -6.92
N GLY A 12 17.49 -6.81 -7.66
CA GLY A 12 17.28 -6.61 -9.09
C GLY A 12 15.96 -5.88 -9.39
N VAL A 13 15.59 -4.96 -8.49
CA VAL A 13 14.35 -4.18 -8.58
C VAL A 13 14.72 -2.74 -8.93
N GLU A 14 13.96 -2.11 -9.82
CA GLU A 14 14.14 -0.72 -10.22
C GLU A 14 12.95 0.11 -9.71
N LEU A 15 13.16 0.87 -8.63
CA LEU A 15 12.12 1.75 -8.12
C LEU A 15 12.06 3.03 -8.95
N GLY A 16 10.84 3.50 -9.20
CA GLY A 16 10.61 4.86 -9.64
C GLY A 16 11.18 5.87 -8.65
N GLU A 17 11.52 7.07 -9.13
CA GLU A 17 12.10 8.14 -8.31
C GLU A 17 11.20 8.49 -7.11
N GLY A 18 9.90 8.65 -7.32
CA GLY A 18 8.94 8.95 -6.26
C GLY A 18 8.83 7.86 -5.19
N GLU A 19 8.83 6.58 -5.60
CA GLU A 19 8.81 5.45 -4.65
C GLU A 19 10.08 5.41 -3.81
N ARG A 20 11.24 5.66 -4.45
CA ARG A 20 12.53 5.72 -3.77
C ARG A 20 12.59 6.86 -2.76
N GLU A 21 12.07 8.03 -3.12
CA GLU A 21 12.02 9.20 -2.24
C GLU A 21 11.05 8.99 -1.06
N ALA A 22 9.85 8.47 -1.32
CA ALA A 22 8.86 8.17 -0.28
C ALA A 22 9.42 7.16 0.74
N MET A 23 10.08 6.10 0.25
CA MET A 23 10.72 5.10 1.10
C MET A 23 11.91 5.69 1.88
N ALA A 24 12.75 6.50 1.25
CA ALA A 24 13.87 7.16 1.92
C ALA A 24 13.39 8.11 3.02
N LEU A 25 12.31 8.87 2.76
CA LEU A 25 11.69 9.75 3.74
C LEU A 25 11.13 8.96 4.92
N ALA A 26 10.44 7.84 4.68
CA ALA A 26 9.92 7.00 5.76
C ALA A 26 11.04 6.48 6.67
N LEU A 27 12.17 6.06 6.11
CA LEU A 27 13.33 5.63 6.90
C LEU A 27 13.94 6.78 7.71
N MET A 28 14.07 7.96 7.11
CA MET A 28 14.65 9.15 7.77
C MET A 28 13.79 9.62 8.95
N GLU A 29 12.47 9.63 8.79
CA GLU A 29 11.52 10.06 9.82
C GLU A 29 11.26 8.96 10.89
N GLY A 30 11.86 7.77 10.73
CA GLY A 30 11.57 6.62 11.59
C GLY A 30 10.11 6.18 11.49
N ALA A 31 9.45 6.44 10.36
CA ALA A 31 8.08 6.02 10.12
C ALA A 31 8.01 4.50 9.97
N ARG A 32 6.97 3.90 10.53
CA ARG A 32 6.73 2.45 10.41
C ARG A 32 6.32 2.04 9.00
N ALA A 33 5.62 2.93 8.28
CA ALA A 33 4.97 2.62 7.03
C ALA A 33 5.16 3.72 6.00
N PHE A 34 5.05 3.36 4.73
CA PHE A 34 4.93 4.28 3.60
C PHE A 34 3.84 3.75 2.65
N LEU A 35 3.34 4.62 1.77
CA LEU A 35 2.27 4.25 0.84
C LEU A 35 2.87 3.81 -0.49
N THR A 36 2.43 2.65 -0.99
CA THR A 36 2.72 2.19 -2.34
C THR A 36 1.74 1.11 -2.77
N ASP A 37 1.29 1.17 -4.03
CA ASP A 37 0.61 0.06 -4.71
C ASP A 37 1.55 -0.66 -5.71
N ASP A 38 2.83 -0.24 -5.78
CA ASP A 38 3.85 -0.86 -6.61
C ASP A 38 4.44 -2.10 -5.92
N GLU A 39 4.42 -3.25 -6.60
CA GLU A 39 4.87 -4.53 -6.05
C GLU A 39 6.37 -4.52 -5.72
N ASP A 40 7.16 -3.85 -6.54
CA ASP A 40 8.61 -3.80 -6.43
C ASP A 40 9.03 -2.87 -5.28
N ALA A 41 8.36 -1.73 -5.14
CA ALA A 41 8.46 -0.86 -3.97
C ALA A 41 7.99 -1.56 -2.69
N HIS A 42 6.89 -2.30 -2.75
CA HIS A 42 6.38 -3.08 -1.62
C HIS A 42 7.45 -4.06 -1.12
N ARG A 43 7.99 -4.88 -2.04
CA ARG A 43 9.04 -5.87 -1.71
C ARG A 43 10.29 -5.20 -1.16
N ALA A 44 10.73 -4.09 -1.75
CA ALA A 44 11.90 -3.34 -1.29
C ALA A 44 11.68 -2.77 0.12
N GLY A 45 10.52 -2.15 0.39
CA GLY A 45 10.19 -1.60 1.70
C GLY A 45 10.16 -2.63 2.81
N VAL A 46 9.52 -3.80 2.57
CA VAL A 46 9.52 -4.92 3.53
C VAL A 46 10.94 -5.35 3.89
N SER A 47 11.86 -5.36 2.92
CA SER A 47 13.25 -5.75 3.15
C SER A 47 14.05 -4.78 4.02
N LEU A 48 13.57 -3.54 4.10
CA LEU A 48 14.15 -2.47 4.90
C LEU A 48 13.45 -2.30 6.25
N GLY A 49 12.54 -3.22 6.60
CA GLY A 49 11.80 -3.20 7.87
C GLY A 49 10.63 -2.21 7.91
N LEU A 50 10.26 -1.65 6.76
CA LEU A 50 9.04 -0.85 6.62
C LEU A 50 7.83 -1.76 6.43
N GLU A 51 6.65 -1.22 6.72
CA GLU A 51 5.36 -1.81 6.40
C GLU A 51 4.71 -1.02 5.25
N PRO A 52 4.87 -1.46 3.98
CA PRO A 52 4.23 -0.77 2.88
C PRO A 52 2.71 -0.95 2.93
N TRP A 53 1.97 0.12 2.74
CA TRP A 53 0.50 0.13 2.71
C TRP A 53 0.00 0.56 1.34
N GLY A 54 -0.87 -0.25 0.73
CA GLY A 54 -1.56 0.09 -0.51
C GLY A 54 -2.87 0.86 -0.28
N VAL A 55 -3.51 1.30 -1.36
CA VAL A 55 -4.77 2.05 -1.32
C VAL A 55 -5.88 1.30 -0.57
N LEU A 56 -5.93 -0.03 -0.72
CA LEU A 56 -6.92 -0.85 -0.01
C LEU A 56 -6.73 -0.80 1.51
N HIS A 57 -5.49 -0.72 1.98
CA HIS A 57 -5.21 -0.56 3.40
C HIS A 57 -5.73 0.79 3.91
N VAL A 58 -5.49 1.87 3.16
CA VAL A 58 -5.98 3.22 3.50
C VAL A 58 -7.50 3.23 3.67
N ILE A 59 -8.22 2.57 2.75
CA ILE A 59 -9.67 2.48 2.82
C ILE A 59 -10.15 1.65 4.03
N LEU A 60 -9.45 0.59 4.42
CA LEU A 60 -9.77 -0.16 5.64
C LEU A 60 -9.51 0.66 6.91
N VAL A 61 -8.42 1.43 6.93
CA VAL A 61 -8.08 2.32 8.06
C VAL A 61 -9.13 3.40 8.24
N SER A 62 -9.73 3.92 7.16
CA SER A 62 -10.80 4.92 7.27
C SER A 62 -12.03 4.40 8.03
N VAL A 63 -12.34 3.10 7.93
CA VAL A 63 -13.42 2.46 8.72
C VAL A 63 -13.05 2.37 10.18
N ARG A 64 -11.82 1.92 10.48
CA ARG A 64 -11.31 1.84 11.86
C ARG A 64 -11.30 3.21 12.54
N GLY A 65 -11.00 4.27 11.77
CA GLY A 65 -11.05 5.66 12.20
C GLY A 65 -12.45 6.29 12.24
N ARG A 66 -13.51 5.54 11.90
CA ARG A 66 -14.91 6.02 11.79
C ARG A 66 -15.10 7.19 10.81
N LEU A 67 -14.21 7.32 9.83
CA LEU A 67 -14.33 8.30 8.74
C LEU A 67 -15.29 7.81 7.65
N MET A 68 -15.39 6.48 7.49
CA MET A 68 -16.32 5.83 6.59
C MET A 68 -16.98 4.65 7.29
N ASP A 69 -18.23 4.35 6.94
CA ASP A 69 -18.86 3.09 7.27
C ASP A 69 -18.56 2.00 6.22
N LYS A 70 -18.88 0.74 6.54
CA LYS A 70 -18.64 -0.39 5.63
C LYS A 70 -19.43 -0.31 4.32
N ARG A 71 -20.55 0.42 4.26
CA ARG A 71 -21.34 0.60 3.04
C ARG A 71 -20.64 1.62 2.13
N GLN A 72 -20.19 2.73 2.69
CA GLN A 72 -19.44 3.76 1.97
C GLN A 72 -18.16 3.18 1.37
N VAL A 73 -17.45 2.30 2.10
CA VAL A 73 -16.26 1.61 1.56
C VAL A 73 -16.59 0.71 0.38
N ARG A 74 -17.66 -0.08 0.46
CA ARG A 74 -18.09 -0.93 -0.67
C ARG A 74 -18.41 -0.10 -1.92
N VAL A 75 -19.09 1.04 -1.73
CA VAL A 75 -19.37 1.98 -2.83
C VAL A 75 -18.08 2.58 -3.40
N ALA A 76 -17.13 2.98 -2.54
CA ALA A 76 -15.84 3.51 -2.98
C ALA A 76 -15.05 2.47 -3.78
N LEU A 77 -14.97 1.22 -3.30
CA LEU A 77 -14.32 0.13 -4.02
C LEU A 77 -14.98 -0.10 -5.39
N GLY A 78 -16.32 -0.15 -5.45
CA GLY A 78 -17.05 -0.27 -6.72
C GLY A 78 -16.68 0.83 -7.71
N LYS A 79 -16.66 2.09 -7.26
CA LYS A 79 -16.26 3.25 -8.09
C LYS A 79 -14.81 3.17 -8.56
N MET A 80 -13.89 2.66 -7.74
CA MET A 80 -12.50 2.47 -8.15
C MET A 80 -12.40 1.45 -9.29
N LEU A 81 -13.08 0.31 -9.15
CA LEU A 81 -13.10 -0.74 -10.18
C LEU A 81 -13.73 -0.24 -11.48
N GLU A 82 -14.86 0.46 -11.39
CA GLU A 82 -15.52 1.11 -12.53
C GLU A 82 -14.63 2.17 -13.19
N GLY A 83 -13.79 2.86 -12.40
CA GLY A 83 -12.82 3.84 -12.86
C GLY A 83 -11.54 3.25 -13.47
N GLY A 84 -11.44 1.93 -13.59
CA GLY A 84 -10.29 1.24 -14.21
C GLY A 84 -9.21 0.81 -13.22
N PHE A 85 -9.43 0.92 -11.91
CA PHE A 85 -8.53 0.32 -10.92
C PHE A 85 -8.63 -1.21 -11.00
N TRP A 86 -7.54 -1.86 -11.37
CA TRP A 86 -7.55 -3.30 -11.59
C TRP A 86 -7.18 -4.07 -10.32
N LEU A 87 -8.03 -5.02 -9.93
CA LEU A 87 -7.77 -5.93 -8.84
C LEU A 87 -8.12 -7.35 -9.25
N SER A 88 -7.29 -8.31 -8.82
CA SER A 88 -7.62 -9.72 -9.01
C SER A 88 -8.86 -10.09 -8.16
N PRO A 89 -9.68 -11.07 -8.60
CA PRO A 89 -10.82 -11.52 -7.82
C PRO A 89 -10.46 -11.97 -6.40
N GLY A 90 -9.27 -12.55 -6.20
CA GLY A 90 -8.77 -12.96 -4.89
C GLY A 90 -8.52 -11.78 -3.95
N ILE A 91 -7.95 -10.67 -4.46
CA ILE A 91 -7.74 -9.45 -3.67
C ILE A 91 -9.08 -8.83 -3.28
N ILE A 92 -10.04 -8.78 -4.20
CA ILE A 92 -11.39 -8.25 -3.92
C ILE A 92 -12.07 -9.08 -2.82
N HIS A 93 -12.00 -10.41 -2.92
CA HIS A 93 -12.56 -11.31 -1.92
C HIS A 93 -11.91 -11.10 -0.54
N GLY A 94 -10.58 -11.13 -0.47
CA GLY A 94 -9.84 -10.92 0.79
C GLY A 94 -10.11 -9.54 1.41
N PHE A 95 -10.27 -8.51 0.58
CA PHE A 95 -10.65 -7.18 1.05
C PHE A 95 -12.04 -7.18 1.71
N HIS A 96 -13.03 -7.82 1.10
CA HIS A 96 -14.36 -7.93 1.69
C HIS A 96 -14.35 -8.71 3.01
N GLU A 97 -13.62 -9.82 3.09
CA GLU A 97 -13.46 -10.56 4.35
C GLU A 97 -12.81 -9.71 5.44
N ALA A 98 -11.78 -8.93 5.09
CA ALA A 98 -11.13 -8.01 6.03
C ALA A 98 -12.10 -6.93 6.51
N LEU A 99 -12.85 -6.31 5.59
CA LEU A 99 -13.86 -5.29 5.91
C LEU A 99 -14.97 -5.82 6.82
N ASP A 100 -15.40 -7.06 6.63
CA ASP A 100 -16.47 -7.65 7.44
C ASP A 100 -16.04 -7.96 8.87
N LYS A 101 -14.74 -8.19 9.10
CA LYS A 101 -14.15 -8.40 10.43
C LYS A 101 -13.91 -7.12 11.24
N LEU A 102 -13.94 -5.94 10.61
CA LEU A 102 -13.81 -4.63 11.28
C LEU A 102 -15.08 -4.26 12.06
#